data_AF-A0A260Z6N9-F1
#
_entry.id   AF-A0A260Z6N9-F1
#
_cell.length_a   1.000
_cell.length_b   1.000
_cell.length_c   1.000
_cell.angle_alpha   90.00
_cell.angle_beta   90.00
_cell.angle_gamma   90.00
#
_symmetry.space_group_name_H-M   'P 1'
#
loop_
_entity.id
_entity.type
_entity.pdbx_description
1 polymer ?
#
loop_
_entity_poly.entity_id
_entity_poly.type
_entity_poly.pdbx_seq_one_letter_code
_entity_poly.pdbx_strand_id
1 'polypeptide(L)'
;MTTPVMTPPPIASDALRIISENYLLEKFRNRSESKDSQSIDKVEEIDMIQALFENLSDLFKVYGSPEEFVDDLKIYRNFTTSYKYFETKHANLHYTTPIVYMSLKGGIFMAKSDFYVMLENIALRNLHPKPNTNIHEVGVYTSFLTDFLKIKAKDVNRKIEFVRFDKKEIDDITNEFVKGMELSEGPLSTDTSFHGRKSPGGTMKQFNKKMREYLPGVADDDALFQCLESANCSFDKEERPLRLAQLMYELETMRSCLKGIINKRPHLFLRKSKEKGQLKAEIARLKANKTTLVEAKSHNVATISRLEKENKSLKSLNAKSMELMTNAVAREEAKFEEMREKFSKRIAELEQELERNRQQAPPTPTPSSSAVASSSRRQDGKCGNCRTFLNQSAPTMECQQCRRRFHPECVTGCWGMKDVCSHC
;
A
#
# COMPACT_ATOMS: atom_id res chain seq x y z
N MET A 1 8.37 2.16 -42.85
CA MET A 1 7.42 1.71 -41.81
C MET A 1 6.17 2.56 -41.96
N THR A 2 5.12 2.00 -42.57
CA THR A 2 3.81 2.64 -42.66
C THR A 2 3.21 2.67 -41.26
N THR A 3 3.11 3.84 -40.66
CA THR A 3 2.30 4.03 -39.45
C THR A 3 0.88 3.59 -39.77
N PRO A 4 0.25 2.72 -38.97
CA PRO A 4 -1.15 2.40 -39.17
C PRO A 4 -1.92 3.71 -39.08
N VAL A 5 -2.60 4.08 -40.16
CA VAL A 5 -3.55 5.20 -40.17
C VAL A 5 -4.67 4.76 -39.22
N MET A 6 -4.55 5.11 -37.95
CA MET A 6 -5.64 4.94 -37.01
C MET A 6 -6.71 5.93 -37.45
N THR A 7 -7.78 5.40 -38.02
CA THR A 7 -9.00 6.15 -38.28
C THR A 7 -9.34 6.96 -37.02
N PRO A 8 -9.59 8.27 -37.13
CA PRO A 8 -9.91 9.09 -35.97
C PRO A 8 -11.08 8.47 -35.19
N PRO A 9 -11.06 8.54 -33.85
CA PRO A 9 -12.13 7.98 -33.04
C PRO A 9 -13.49 8.66 -33.35
N PRO A 10 -14.61 8.00 -33.00
CA PRO A 10 -15.95 8.57 -33.13
C PRO A 10 -16.03 9.94 -32.45
N ILE A 11 -16.84 10.84 -33.00
CA ILE A 11 -17.00 12.20 -32.48
C ILE A 11 -18.40 12.39 -31.89
N ALA A 12 -18.52 13.29 -30.92
CA ALA A 12 -19.81 13.76 -30.46
C ALA A 12 -20.51 14.61 -31.52
N SER A 13 -21.83 14.50 -31.64
CA SER A 13 -22.63 15.24 -32.64
C SER A 13 -22.45 16.76 -32.55
N ASP A 14 -22.41 17.30 -31.34
CA ASP A 14 -22.21 18.72 -31.07
C ASP A 14 -20.82 19.18 -31.53
N ALA A 15 -19.79 18.37 -31.28
CA ALA A 15 -18.45 18.61 -31.78
C ALA A 15 -18.38 18.48 -33.30
N LEU A 16 -19.02 17.48 -33.92
CA LEU A 16 -19.09 17.33 -35.38
C LEU A 16 -19.70 18.58 -36.01
N ARG A 17 -20.82 19.07 -35.47
CA ARG A 17 -21.48 20.28 -35.94
C ARG A 17 -20.56 21.49 -35.86
N ILE A 18 -19.97 21.77 -34.69
CA ILE A 18 -19.08 22.92 -34.49
C ILE A 18 -17.89 22.86 -35.47
N ILE A 19 -17.30 21.69 -35.64
CA ILE A 19 -16.16 21.50 -36.56
C ILE A 19 -16.60 21.68 -38.01
N SER A 20 -17.77 21.16 -38.38
CA SER A 20 -18.36 21.32 -39.71
C SER A 20 -18.56 22.81 -40.02
N GLU A 21 -19.18 23.56 -39.10
CA GLU A 21 -19.39 25.00 -39.23
C GLU A 21 -18.08 25.76 -39.35
N ASN A 22 -17.03 25.35 -38.62
CA ASN A 22 -15.71 25.95 -38.71
C ASN A 22 -14.98 25.62 -40.03
N TYR A 23 -15.20 24.43 -40.59
CA TYR A 23 -14.64 24.04 -41.88
C TYR A 23 -15.26 24.83 -43.03
N LEU A 24 -16.54 25.19 -42.91
CA LEU A 24 -17.24 25.99 -43.92
C LEU A 24 -16.72 27.43 -43.98
N LEU A 25 -16.67 27.95 -45.20
CA LEU A 25 -16.44 29.37 -45.46
C LEU A 25 -17.42 30.24 -44.67
N GLU A 26 -16.91 31.33 -44.08
CA GLU A 26 -17.64 32.21 -43.15
C GLU A 26 -19.01 32.67 -43.68
N LYS A 27 -19.08 32.96 -44.99
CA LYS A 27 -20.33 33.35 -45.68
C LYS A 27 -21.47 32.31 -45.62
N PHE A 28 -21.19 31.09 -45.19
CA PHE A 28 -22.14 29.97 -45.10
C PHE A 28 -22.56 29.60 -43.67
N ARG A 29 -21.98 30.22 -42.63
CA ARG A 29 -22.14 29.78 -41.22
C ARG A 29 -23.46 30.16 -40.55
N ASN A 30 -24.20 31.14 -41.07
CA ASN A 30 -25.30 31.80 -40.33
C ASN A 30 -26.69 31.12 -40.40
N ARG A 31 -26.81 29.79 -40.46
CA ARG A 31 -28.12 29.15 -40.74
C ARG A 31 -28.55 27.93 -39.92
N SER A 32 -27.80 27.45 -38.93
CA SER A 32 -28.21 26.26 -38.16
C SER A 32 -28.42 26.54 -36.67
N GLU A 33 -29.67 26.49 -36.22
CA GLU A 33 -30.01 26.20 -34.82
C GLU A 33 -30.54 24.77 -34.72
N SER A 34 -29.93 23.93 -33.88
CA SER A 34 -30.47 22.60 -33.55
C SER A 34 -29.91 22.09 -32.23
N LYS A 35 -30.61 21.12 -31.61
CA LYS A 35 -30.41 20.64 -30.23
C LYS A 35 -29.36 19.53 -30.14
N ASP A 36 -28.66 19.48 -29.01
CA ASP A 36 -27.54 18.57 -28.72
C ASP A 36 -28.00 17.13 -28.41
N SER A 37 -27.25 16.11 -28.89
CA SER A 37 -27.24 14.75 -28.28
C SER A 37 -26.17 13.79 -28.84
N GLN A 38 -25.45 13.13 -27.91
CA GLN A 38 -24.68 11.86 -27.98
C GLN A 38 -23.59 11.64 -29.06
N SER A 39 -22.64 10.77 -28.71
CA SER A 39 -21.56 10.28 -29.57
C SER A 39 -22.10 9.29 -30.59
N ILE A 40 -21.63 9.42 -31.83
CA ILE A 40 -22.28 8.84 -33.00
C ILE A 40 -21.24 8.03 -33.80
N ASP A 41 -21.66 6.92 -34.39
CA ASP A 41 -20.79 6.09 -35.24
C ASP A 41 -20.60 6.67 -36.66
N LYS A 42 -19.80 6.02 -37.52
CA LYS A 42 -19.53 6.53 -38.89
C LYS A 42 -20.77 6.64 -39.79
N VAL A 43 -21.71 5.72 -39.67
CA VAL A 43 -22.94 5.72 -40.49
C VAL A 43 -23.80 6.90 -40.04
N GLU A 44 -23.90 7.10 -38.73
CA GLU A 44 -24.64 8.21 -38.15
C GLU A 44 -23.93 9.58 -38.38
N GLU A 45 -22.58 9.63 -38.52
CA GLU A 45 -21.84 10.85 -38.92
C GLU A 45 -22.28 11.32 -40.32
N ILE A 46 -22.36 10.39 -41.29
CA ILE A 46 -22.79 10.69 -42.67
C ILE A 46 -24.25 11.15 -42.68
N ASP A 47 -25.14 10.46 -41.96
CA ASP A 47 -26.56 10.82 -41.88
C ASP A 47 -26.75 12.25 -41.32
N MET A 48 -25.97 12.63 -40.30
CA MET A 48 -26.00 13.99 -39.77
C MET A 48 -25.49 15.04 -40.76
N ILE A 49 -24.38 14.76 -41.45
CA ILE A 49 -23.86 15.67 -42.47
C ILE A 49 -24.85 15.78 -43.63
N GLN A 50 -25.49 14.68 -44.02
CA GLN A 50 -26.51 14.70 -45.06
C GLN A 50 -27.72 15.54 -44.65
N ALA A 51 -28.20 15.42 -43.41
CA ALA A 51 -29.23 16.30 -42.88
C ALA A 51 -28.79 17.78 -42.85
N LEU A 52 -27.52 18.07 -42.58
CA LEU A 52 -26.98 19.43 -42.68
C LEU A 52 -26.98 19.93 -44.13
N PHE A 53 -26.58 19.10 -45.09
CA PHE A 53 -26.55 19.42 -46.52
C PHE A 53 -27.96 19.66 -47.09
N GLU A 54 -28.96 18.88 -46.67
CA GLU A 54 -30.35 19.04 -47.10
C GLU A 54 -30.95 20.37 -46.62
N ASN A 55 -30.54 20.83 -45.43
CA ASN A 55 -31.00 22.10 -44.87
C ASN A 55 -30.24 23.32 -45.41
N LEU A 56 -29.06 23.12 -46.00
CA LEU A 56 -28.17 24.19 -46.42
C LEU A 56 -27.90 24.08 -47.93
N SER A 57 -28.67 24.85 -48.73
CA SER A 57 -28.60 25.16 -50.19
C SER A 57 -27.52 24.50 -51.10
N ASP A 58 -27.75 24.52 -52.42
CA ASP A 58 -26.81 24.08 -53.48
C ASP A 58 -25.32 24.47 -53.33
N LEU A 59 -25.01 25.47 -52.50
CA LEU A 59 -23.67 25.93 -52.13
C LEU A 59 -22.79 24.85 -51.48
N PHE A 60 -23.34 23.80 -50.86
CA PHE A 60 -22.55 22.72 -50.27
C PHE A 60 -21.94 21.76 -51.30
N LYS A 61 -22.43 21.77 -52.55
CA LYS A 61 -21.87 20.96 -53.66
C LYS A 61 -20.39 21.24 -53.94
N VAL A 62 -19.88 22.41 -53.51
CA VAL A 62 -18.45 22.75 -53.68
C VAL A 62 -17.51 21.98 -52.75
N TYR A 63 -18.04 21.31 -51.72
CA TYR A 63 -17.28 20.48 -50.79
C TYR A 63 -17.45 18.97 -51.06
N GLY A 64 -18.04 18.59 -52.20
CA GLY A 64 -18.23 17.19 -52.57
C GLY A 64 -19.51 16.57 -52.03
N SER A 65 -19.56 15.23 -52.01
CA SER A 65 -20.64 14.47 -51.38
C SER A 65 -20.55 14.51 -49.83
N PRO A 66 -21.62 14.17 -49.09
CA PRO A 66 -21.56 14.04 -47.63
C PRO A 66 -20.43 13.13 -47.14
N GLU A 67 -20.14 12.04 -47.86
CA GLU A 67 -19.05 11.12 -47.55
C GLU A 67 -17.67 11.77 -47.73
N GLU A 68 -17.45 12.45 -48.85
CA GLU A 68 -16.22 13.22 -49.12
C GLU A 68 -16.01 14.29 -48.04
N PHE A 69 -17.09 14.99 -47.67
CA PHE A 69 -17.06 15.99 -46.61
C PHE A 69 -16.68 15.40 -45.25
N VAL A 70 -17.28 14.27 -44.85
CA VAL A 70 -16.94 13.58 -43.60
C VAL A 70 -15.47 13.15 -43.58
N ASP A 71 -14.93 12.67 -44.70
CA ASP A 71 -13.52 12.31 -44.80
C ASP A 71 -12.58 13.53 -44.74
N ASP A 72 -12.96 14.64 -45.37
CA ASP A 72 -12.23 15.91 -45.25
C ASP A 72 -12.27 16.46 -43.82
N LEU A 73 -13.41 16.35 -43.12
CA LEU A 73 -13.51 16.75 -41.72
C LEU A 73 -12.62 15.90 -40.81
N LYS A 74 -12.47 14.60 -41.07
CA LYS A 74 -11.55 13.74 -40.33
C LYS A 74 -10.11 14.22 -40.47
N ILE A 75 -9.71 14.69 -41.64
CA ILE A 75 -8.37 15.26 -41.87
C ILE A 75 -8.27 16.62 -41.17
N TYR A 76 -9.24 17.50 -41.40
CA TYR A 76 -9.26 18.87 -40.88
C TYR A 76 -9.24 18.93 -39.35
N ARG A 77 -9.94 18.01 -38.68
CA ARG A 77 -10.02 17.98 -37.21
C ARG A 77 -8.84 17.31 -36.52
N ASN A 78 -8.00 16.58 -37.26
CA ASN A 78 -6.98 15.70 -36.69
C ASN A 78 -5.63 16.40 -36.56
N PHE A 79 -5.54 17.36 -35.65
CA PHE A 79 -4.29 17.97 -35.24
C PHE A 79 -4.21 18.10 -33.72
N THR A 80 -2.97 18.14 -33.20
CA THR A 80 -2.69 18.29 -31.77
C THR A 80 -3.47 19.46 -31.17
N THR A 81 -4.23 19.19 -30.09
CA THR A 81 -5.08 20.17 -29.37
C THR A 81 -6.25 20.78 -30.16
N SER A 82 -6.73 20.12 -31.23
CA SER A 82 -7.85 20.63 -32.02
C SER A 82 -9.14 20.90 -31.23
N TYR A 83 -9.44 20.10 -30.20
CA TYR A 83 -10.56 20.33 -29.27
C TYR A 83 -10.58 21.72 -28.64
N LYS A 84 -9.41 22.35 -28.47
CA LYS A 84 -9.30 23.71 -27.95
C LYS A 84 -9.53 24.74 -29.05
N TYR A 85 -9.04 24.47 -30.26
CA TYR A 85 -9.23 25.35 -31.41
C TYR A 85 -10.71 25.46 -31.78
N PHE A 86 -11.42 24.32 -31.80
CA PHE A 86 -12.84 24.26 -32.10
C PHE A 86 -13.75 24.53 -30.89
N GLU A 87 -13.18 24.81 -29.71
CA GLU A 87 -13.93 25.10 -28.48
C GLU A 87 -15.03 24.06 -28.15
N THR A 88 -14.79 22.79 -28.52
CA THR A 88 -15.73 21.70 -28.25
C THR A 88 -15.91 21.48 -26.75
N LYS A 89 -17.07 20.97 -26.34
CA LYS A 89 -17.39 20.74 -24.93
C LYS A 89 -16.31 19.94 -24.21
N HIS A 90 -16.08 20.29 -22.95
CA HIS A 90 -14.99 19.73 -22.18
C HIS A 90 -15.20 18.22 -21.92
N ALA A 91 -16.44 17.77 -21.73
CA ALA A 91 -16.77 16.36 -21.57
C ALA A 91 -16.66 15.49 -22.84
N ASN A 92 -16.46 16.09 -24.03
CA ASN A 92 -16.32 15.32 -25.27
C ASN A 92 -14.96 14.63 -25.33
N LEU A 93 -14.93 13.32 -25.60
CA LEU A 93 -13.71 12.56 -25.84
C LEU A 93 -12.76 13.27 -26.84
N HIS A 94 -11.46 13.02 -26.71
CA HIS A 94 -10.52 13.47 -27.71
C HIS A 94 -10.80 12.73 -29.03
N TYR A 95 -11.29 13.47 -30.02
CA TYR A 95 -11.59 12.97 -31.36
C TYR A 95 -10.37 13.00 -32.31
N THR A 96 -9.16 13.12 -31.74
CA THR A 96 -7.89 13.18 -32.46
C THR A 96 -7.10 11.90 -32.29
N THR A 97 -6.33 11.53 -33.31
CA THR A 97 -5.34 10.46 -33.22
C THR A 97 -4.01 11.04 -32.70
N PRO A 98 -3.34 10.41 -31.71
CA PRO A 98 -2.00 10.83 -31.30
C PRO A 98 -1.02 10.86 -32.48
N ILE A 99 -0.34 12.00 -32.69
CA ILE A 99 0.51 12.20 -33.87
C ILE A 99 1.97 11.97 -33.51
N VAL A 100 2.63 11.11 -34.28
CA VAL A 100 4.05 10.83 -34.16
C VAL A 100 4.81 11.57 -35.27
N TYR A 101 5.83 12.33 -34.88
CA TYR A 101 6.65 13.15 -35.76
C TYR A 101 8.04 12.54 -35.92
N MET A 102 8.53 12.49 -37.16
CA MET A 102 9.91 12.10 -37.45
C MET A 102 10.75 13.34 -37.70
N SER A 103 11.83 13.50 -36.93
CA SER A 103 12.80 14.57 -37.14
C SER A 103 13.69 14.29 -38.36
N LEU A 104 14.33 15.35 -38.88
CA LEU A 104 15.33 15.22 -39.96
C LEU A 104 16.52 14.31 -39.61
N LYS A 105 16.76 14.05 -38.32
CA LYS A 105 17.81 13.14 -37.83
C LYS A 105 17.30 11.71 -37.58
N GLY A 106 16.09 11.39 -38.02
CA GLY A 106 15.47 10.07 -37.82
C GLY A 106 14.95 9.80 -36.40
N GLY A 107 15.07 10.75 -35.47
CA GLY A 107 14.46 10.64 -34.14
C GLY A 107 12.93 10.76 -34.20
N ILE A 108 12.24 9.95 -33.40
CA ILE A 108 10.78 9.91 -33.31
C ILE A 108 10.31 10.72 -32.09
N PHE A 109 9.34 11.60 -32.28
CA PHE A 109 8.83 12.53 -31.28
C PHE A 109 7.31 12.57 -31.25
N MET A 110 6.74 12.99 -30.14
CA MET A 110 5.30 13.23 -29.98
C MET A 110 5.09 14.50 -29.15
N ALA A 111 4.01 15.23 -29.43
CA ALA A 111 3.62 16.39 -28.63
C ALA A 111 3.12 15.93 -27.24
N LYS A 112 3.50 16.61 -26.17
CA LYS A 112 3.08 16.25 -24.80
C LYS A 112 1.56 16.16 -24.61
N SER A 113 0.81 17.01 -25.29
CA SER A 113 -0.66 16.96 -25.30
C SER A 113 -1.22 15.66 -25.87
N ASP A 114 -0.53 15.05 -26.85
CA ASP A 114 -0.98 13.80 -27.48
C ASP A 114 -0.77 12.58 -26.57
N PHE A 115 0.09 12.69 -25.54
CA PHE A 115 0.18 11.65 -24.49
C PHE A 115 -1.08 11.61 -23.62
N TYR A 116 -1.82 12.72 -23.48
CA TYR A 116 -3.12 12.70 -22.79
C TYR A 116 -4.19 11.99 -23.63
N VAL A 117 -4.19 12.22 -24.94
CA VAL A 117 -5.04 11.49 -25.90
C VAL A 117 -4.73 9.99 -25.85
N MET A 118 -3.44 9.64 -25.82
CA MET A 118 -3.01 8.25 -25.69
C MET A 118 -3.46 7.62 -24.37
N LEU A 119 -3.35 8.36 -23.26
CA LEU A 119 -3.78 7.89 -21.95
C LEU A 119 -5.30 7.71 -21.87
N GLU A 120 -6.08 8.59 -22.51
CA GLU A 120 -7.52 8.45 -22.67
C GLU A 120 -7.87 7.18 -23.46
N ASN A 121 -7.21 6.96 -24.60
CA ASN A 121 -7.40 5.77 -25.43
C ASN A 121 -7.04 4.47 -24.68
N ILE A 122 -5.95 4.48 -23.90
CA ILE A 122 -5.57 3.35 -23.05
C ILE A 122 -6.66 3.10 -22.02
N ALA A 123 -7.15 4.14 -21.35
CA ALA A 123 -8.19 3.99 -20.35
C ALA A 123 -9.48 3.44 -20.97
N LEU A 124 -9.98 4.02 -22.06
CA LEU A 124 -11.22 3.58 -22.72
C LEU A 124 -11.17 2.12 -23.20
N ARG A 125 -10.04 1.66 -23.76
CA ARG A 125 -9.91 0.27 -24.23
C ARG A 125 -9.92 -0.75 -23.11
N ASN A 126 -9.45 -0.36 -21.93
CA ASN A 126 -9.32 -1.23 -20.76
C ASN A 126 -10.41 -0.99 -19.71
N LEU A 127 -11.23 0.05 -19.90
CA LEU A 127 -12.49 0.23 -19.20
C LEU A 127 -13.49 -0.72 -19.84
N HIS A 128 -13.46 -1.97 -19.38
CA HIS A 128 -14.51 -2.91 -19.72
C HIS A 128 -15.83 -2.39 -19.14
N PRO A 129 -16.91 -2.24 -19.93
CA PRO A 129 -18.20 -2.54 -19.35
C PRO A 129 -18.11 -3.99 -18.88
N LYS A 130 -18.17 -4.20 -17.56
CA LYS A 130 -18.38 -5.53 -16.99
C LYS A 130 -19.65 -6.08 -17.67
N PRO A 131 -19.82 -7.41 -17.80
CA PRO A 131 -20.97 -7.99 -18.49
C PRO A 131 -22.37 -7.52 -18.00
N ASN A 132 -22.43 -6.82 -16.86
CA ASN A 132 -23.63 -6.18 -16.30
C ASN A 132 -23.51 -4.63 -16.16
N THR A 133 -22.55 -3.99 -16.81
CA THR A 133 -22.37 -2.52 -16.72
C THR A 133 -23.47 -1.85 -17.51
N ASN A 134 -24.24 -1.04 -16.80
CA ASN A 134 -25.32 -0.25 -17.35
C ASN A 134 -24.73 0.82 -18.30
N ILE A 135 -25.34 0.99 -19.49
CA ILE A 135 -24.89 1.97 -20.50
C ILE A 135 -24.80 3.39 -19.94
N HIS A 136 -25.64 3.74 -18.97
CA HIS A 136 -25.60 5.03 -18.31
C HIS A 136 -24.34 5.21 -17.44
N GLU A 137 -23.81 4.14 -16.85
CA GLU A 137 -22.54 4.18 -16.10
C GLU A 137 -21.36 4.45 -17.02
N VAL A 138 -21.36 3.89 -18.23
CA VAL A 138 -20.32 4.15 -19.24
C VAL A 138 -20.19 5.65 -19.53
N GLY A 139 -21.31 6.36 -19.62
CA GLY A 139 -21.33 7.82 -19.76
C GLY A 139 -20.65 8.55 -18.59
N VAL A 140 -20.85 8.08 -17.36
CA VAL A 140 -20.20 8.65 -16.16
C VAL A 140 -18.69 8.44 -16.20
N TYR A 141 -18.22 7.22 -16.49
CA TYR A 141 -16.78 6.93 -16.59
C TYR A 141 -16.10 7.77 -17.68
N THR A 142 -16.74 7.83 -18.85
CA THR A 142 -16.20 8.52 -20.02
C THR A 142 -16.11 10.02 -19.77
N SER A 143 -17.16 10.63 -19.23
CA SER A 143 -17.17 12.07 -18.90
C SER A 143 -16.11 12.41 -17.84
N PHE A 144 -16.05 11.61 -16.77
CA PHE A 144 -15.06 11.80 -15.71
C PHE A 144 -13.62 11.70 -16.23
N LEU A 145 -13.33 10.67 -17.03
CA LEU A 145 -12.01 10.44 -17.62
C LEU A 145 -11.58 11.64 -18.47
N THR A 146 -12.47 12.09 -19.36
CA THR A 146 -12.23 13.20 -20.27
C THR A 146 -11.92 14.48 -19.50
N ASP A 147 -12.78 14.83 -18.54
CA ASP A 147 -12.61 16.03 -17.74
C ASP A 147 -11.31 16.00 -16.94
N PHE A 148 -11.04 14.86 -16.30
CA PHE A 148 -9.83 14.69 -15.52
C PHE A 148 -8.59 14.92 -16.39
N LEU A 149 -8.51 14.25 -17.55
CA LEU A 149 -7.35 14.34 -18.43
C LEU A 149 -7.21 15.72 -19.04
N LYS A 150 -8.28 16.36 -19.51
CA LYS A 150 -8.23 17.72 -20.05
C LYS A 150 -7.84 18.76 -18.99
N ILE A 151 -8.32 18.64 -17.75
CA ILE A 151 -7.87 19.49 -16.64
C ILE A 151 -6.35 19.36 -16.44
N LYS A 152 -5.82 18.13 -16.48
CA LYS A 152 -4.38 17.91 -16.40
C LYS A 152 -3.63 18.43 -17.62
N ALA A 153 -4.18 18.29 -18.81
CA ALA A 153 -3.57 18.73 -20.07
C ALA A 153 -3.47 20.26 -20.20
N LYS A 154 -4.31 21.05 -19.50
CA LYS A 154 -4.23 22.53 -19.48
C LYS A 154 -2.80 23.03 -19.22
N ASP A 155 -2.05 22.28 -18.41
CA ASP A 155 -0.67 22.60 -18.06
C ASP A 155 0.32 22.44 -19.20
N VAL A 156 0.08 21.62 -20.22
CA VAL A 156 0.96 21.48 -21.39
C VAL A 156 0.43 22.24 -22.61
N ASN A 157 -0.87 22.53 -22.68
CA ASN A 157 -1.53 23.11 -23.85
C ASN A 157 -1.27 24.60 -24.18
N ARG A 158 -0.46 25.36 -23.41
CA ARG A 158 -0.13 26.76 -23.78
C ARG A 158 1.05 26.85 -24.74
N LYS A 159 1.96 25.88 -24.72
CA LYS A 159 3.13 25.82 -25.60
C LYS A 159 3.32 24.37 -26.02
N ILE A 160 3.35 24.13 -27.33
CA ILE A 160 3.58 22.78 -27.85
C ILE A 160 5.03 22.40 -27.54
N GLU A 161 5.19 21.37 -26.72
CA GLU A 161 6.47 20.76 -26.38
C GLU A 161 6.49 19.34 -26.95
N PHE A 162 7.58 18.99 -27.62
CA PHE A 162 7.82 17.65 -28.14
C PHE A 162 8.76 16.88 -27.24
N VAL A 163 8.48 15.59 -27.07
CA VAL A 163 9.33 14.64 -26.35
C VAL A 163 9.61 13.44 -27.23
N ARG A 164 10.74 12.78 -27.00
CA ARG A 164 11.10 11.58 -27.74
C ARG A 164 10.04 10.51 -27.44
N PHE A 165 9.54 9.88 -28.50
CA PHE A 165 8.58 8.79 -28.36
C PHE A 165 9.34 7.49 -28.09
N ASP A 166 8.97 6.80 -27.01
CA ASP A 166 9.46 5.47 -26.68
C ASP A 166 8.26 4.52 -26.56
N LYS A 167 8.17 3.56 -27.49
CA LYS A 167 7.08 2.58 -27.49
C LYS A 167 7.05 1.74 -26.21
N LYS A 168 8.23 1.39 -25.67
CA LYS A 168 8.30 0.59 -24.44
C LYS A 168 7.69 1.33 -23.26
N GLU A 169 7.90 2.64 -23.18
CA GLU A 169 7.31 3.46 -22.12
C GLU A 169 5.77 3.50 -22.23
N ILE A 170 5.21 3.45 -23.44
CA ILE A 170 3.76 3.34 -23.66
C ILE A 170 3.23 1.97 -23.24
N ASP A 171 3.95 0.90 -23.56
CA ASP A 171 3.59 -0.45 -23.12
C ASP A 171 3.60 -0.54 -21.58
N ASP A 172 4.59 0.08 -20.93
CA ASP A 172 4.68 0.18 -19.46
C ASP A 172 3.51 0.98 -18.86
N ILE A 173 3.11 2.09 -19.50
CA ILE A 173 1.94 2.88 -19.08
C ILE A 173 0.65 2.04 -19.18
N THR A 174 0.48 1.30 -20.28
CA THR A 174 -0.68 0.44 -20.51
C THR A 174 -0.77 -0.63 -19.42
N ASN A 175 0.33 -1.33 -19.16
CA ASN A 175 0.41 -2.35 -18.12
C ASN A 175 0.16 -1.78 -16.71
N GLU A 176 0.68 -0.58 -16.42
CA GLU A 176 0.46 0.09 -15.13
C GLU A 176 -1.01 0.47 -14.93
N PHE A 177 -1.67 0.97 -15.99
CA PHE A 177 -3.09 1.30 -15.93
C PHE A 177 -3.93 0.04 -15.70
N VAL A 178 -3.72 -1.01 -16.51
CA VAL A 178 -4.44 -2.29 -16.41
C VAL A 178 -4.29 -2.87 -15.01
N LYS A 179 -3.06 -3.05 -14.52
CA LYS A 179 -2.82 -3.57 -13.15
C LYS A 179 -3.45 -2.70 -12.08
N GLY A 180 -3.43 -1.37 -12.26
CA GLY A 180 -4.05 -0.44 -11.32
C GLY A 180 -5.58 -0.60 -11.26
N MET A 181 -6.22 -0.84 -12.40
CA MET A 181 -7.66 -1.07 -12.51
C MET A 181 -8.06 -2.50 -12.11
N GLU A 182 -7.22 -3.51 -12.31
CA GLU A 182 -7.47 -4.89 -11.83
C GLU A 182 -7.53 -4.95 -10.29
N LEU A 183 -6.75 -4.13 -9.58
CA LEU A 183 -6.85 -3.99 -8.12
C LEU A 183 -8.15 -3.32 -7.66
N SER A 184 -8.96 -2.79 -8.58
CA SER A 184 -10.31 -2.27 -8.31
C SER A 184 -11.37 -3.36 -8.34
N GLU A 185 -11.04 -4.58 -8.78
CA GLU A 185 -11.87 -5.76 -8.56
C GLU A 185 -11.87 -6.08 -7.07
N GLY A 186 -12.75 -5.40 -6.33
CA GLY A 186 -13.23 -5.91 -5.05
C GLY A 186 -13.75 -7.35 -5.25
N PRO A 187 -13.82 -8.15 -4.17
CA PRO A 187 -14.26 -9.54 -4.25
C PRO A 187 -15.54 -9.63 -5.07
N LEU A 188 -15.53 -10.56 -6.03
CA LEU A 188 -16.66 -10.91 -6.88
C LEU A 188 -17.97 -10.90 -6.07
N SER A 189 -19.02 -10.42 -6.74
CA SER A 189 -20.43 -10.22 -6.38
C SER A 189 -21.14 -11.31 -5.55
N THR A 190 -20.46 -12.32 -5.00
CA THR A 190 -21.00 -13.32 -4.09
C THR A 190 -20.47 -13.19 -2.66
N ASP A 191 -19.48 -12.35 -2.39
CA ASP A 191 -18.95 -12.19 -1.04
C ASP A 191 -19.59 -10.97 -0.34
N THR A 192 -20.55 -11.24 0.54
CA THR A 192 -21.18 -10.29 1.48
C THR A 192 -20.17 -9.62 2.43
N SER A 193 -18.88 -9.91 2.30
CA SER A 193 -17.78 -9.36 3.09
C SER A 193 -17.38 -7.90 2.73
N PHE A 194 -17.82 -7.36 1.57
CA PHE A 194 -17.67 -5.91 1.29
C PHE A 194 -18.51 -5.01 2.21
N HIS A 195 -19.30 -5.61 3.12
CA HIS A 195 -19.94 -4.93 4.25
C HIS A 195 -18.96 -4.42 5.33
N GLY A 196 -17.66 -4.69 5.20
CA GLY A 196 -16.63 -4.34 6.20
C GLY A 196 -16.14 -2.89 6.22
N ARG A 197 -16.38 -2.09 5.17
CA ARG A 197 -16.30 -0.62 5.27
C ARG A 197 -17.64 -0.05 4.90
N LYS A 198 -18.47 0.18 5.92
CA LYS A 198 -19.60 1.11 5.86
C LYS A 198 -19.07 2.50 5.48
N SER A 199 -18.80 2.74 4.20
CA SER A 199 -19.00 4.07 3.67
C SER A 199 -20.50 4.35 3.88
N PRO A 200 -20.88 5.44 4.55
CA PRO A 200 -22.29 5.79 4.71
C PRO A 200 -22.89 5.86 3.30
N GLY A 201 -24.02 5.19 3.08
CA GLY A 201 -24.61 4.99 1.76
C GLY A 201 -24.48 6.23 0.88
N GLY A 202 -23.86 6.07 -0.30
CA GLY A 202 -23.47 7.18 -1.14
C GLY A 202 -24.72 7.92 -1.62
N THR A 203 -24.95 9.12 -1.11
CA THR A 203 -25.98 10.01 -1.67
C THR A 203 -25.41 10.71 -2.90
N MET A 204 -26.28 11.05 -3.87
CA MET A 204 -25.91 11.92 -5.01
C MET A 204 -25.19 13.19 -4.55
N LYS A 205 -25.63 13.79 -3.44
CA LYS A 205 -24.99 14.98 -2.86
C LYS A 205 -23.53 14.74 -2.46
N GLN A 206 -23.23 13.60 -1.84
CA GLN A 206 -21.85 13.23 -1.48
C GLN A 206 -21.01 12.93 -2.71
N PHE A 207 -21.58 12.21 -3.69
CA PHE A 207 -20.92 11.94 -4.96
C PHE A 207 -20.55 13.24 -5.68
N ASN A 208 -21.52 14.15 -5.85
CA ASN A 208 -21.33 15.42 -6.52
C ASN A 208 -20.25 16.26 -5.84
N LYS A 209 -20.29 16.33 -4.50
CA LYS A 209 -19.25 17.01 -3.71
C LYS A 209 -17.86 16.45 -4.01
N LYS A 210 -17.72 15.12 -4.01
CA LYS A 210 -16.44 14.45 -4.27
C LYS A 210 -15.96 14.68 -5.71
N MET A 211 -16.85 14.63 -6.70
CA MET A 211 -16.50 14.92 -8.10
C MET A 211 -16.01 16.35 -8.30
N ARG A 212 -16.63 17.34 -7.65
CA ARG A 212 -16.16 18.73 -7.66
C ARG A 212 -14.76 18.88 -7.04
N GLU A 213 -14.43 18.09 -6.01
CA GLU A 213 -13.08 18.06 -5.44
C GLU A 213 -12.04 17.47 -6.43
N TYR A 214 -12.45 16.48 -7.24
CA TYR A 214 -11.58 15.84 -8.23
C TYR A 214 -11.39 16.67 -9.49
N LEU A 215 -12.45 17.38 -9.90
CA LEU A 215 -12.56 18.09 -11.16
C LEU A 215 -12.83 19.59 -10.91
N PRO A 216 -11.84 20.34 -10.39
CA PRO A 216 -12.03 21.76 -10.08
C PRO A 216 -12.31 22.56 -11.36
N GLY A 217 -13.39 23.33 -11.34
CA GLY A 217 -13.81 24.21 -12.44
C GLY A 217 -14.76 23.57 -13.46
N VAL A 218 -15.22 22.33 -13.23
CA VAL A 218 -16.34 21.74 -13.98
C VAL A 218 -17.67 22.27 -13.41
N ALA A 219 -18.60 22.65 -14.29
CA ALA A 219 -19.89 23.22 -13.93
C ALA A 219 -20.92 22.15 -13.53
N ASP A 220 -21.99 22.54 -12.85
CA ASP A 220 -23.01 21.63 -12.33
C ASP A 220 -23.93 21.05 -13.43
N ASP A 221 -24.04 21.74 -14.56
CA ASP A 221 -24.77 21.33 -15.76
C ASP A 221 -23.90 20.54 -16.74
N ASP A 222 -22.69 20.17 -16.35
CA ASP A 222 -21.76 19.39 -17.18
C ASP A 222 -22.29 17.97 -17.45
N ALA A 223 -21.88 17.39 -18.58
CA ALA A 223 -22.32 16.07 -19.03
C ALA A 223 -22.04 14.98 -17.98
N LEU A 224 -20.99 15.11 -17.17
CA LEU A 224 -20.72 14.16 -16.08
C LEU A 224 -21.92 14.05 -15.11
N PHE A 225 -22.46 15.18 -14.67
CA PHE A 225 -23.57 15.20 -13.70
C PHE A 225 -24.87 14.74 -14.34
N GLN A 226 -25.10 15.08 -15.61
CA GLN A 226 -26.25 14.58 -16.37
C GLN A 226 -26.19 13.05 -16.57
N CYS A 227 -25.02 12.51 -16.94
CA CYS A 227 -24.80 11.07 -17.03
C CYS A 227 -25.01 10.39 -15.68
N LEU A 228 -24.56 11.00 -14.59
CA LEU A 228 -24.72 10.47 -13.24
C LEU A 228 -26.18 10.44 -12.81
N GLU A 229 -26.95 11.51 -13.08
CA GLU A 229 -28.39 11.54 -12.81
C GLU A 229 -29.12 10.46 -13.60
N SER A 230 -28.80 10.32 -14.89
CA SER A 230 -29.34 9.26 -15.74
C SER A 230 -29.01 7.87 -15.20
N ALA A 231 -27.75 7.62 -14.81
CA ALA A 231 -27.32 6.36 -14.23
C ALA A 231 -28.06 6.08 -12.91
N ASN A 232 -28.11 7.05 -12.01
CA ASN A 232 -28.79 6.91 -10.73
C ASN A 232 -30.30 6.65 -10.89
N CYS A 233 -30.95 7.27 -11.89
CA CYS A 233 -32.36 7.03 -12.21
C CYS A 233 -32.60 5.62 -12.76
N SER A 234 -31.64 5.06 -13.50
CA SER A 234 -31.72 3.72 -14.07
C SER A 234 -31.51 2.58 -13.06
N PHE A 235 -30.99 2.87 -11.86
CA PHE A 235 -30.87 1.88 -10.80
C PHE A 235 -32.17 1.72 -10.01
N ASP A 236 -32.41 0.49 -9.56
CA ASP A 236 -33.45 0.18 -8.57
C ASP A 236 -33.27 1.02 -7.32
N LYS A 237 -34.38 1.55 -6.79
CA LYS A 237 -34.36 2.52 -5.69
C LYS A 237 -33.59 2.01 -4.46
N GLU A 238 -33.69 0.72 -4.19
CA GLU A 238 -33.03 0.05 -3.06
C GLU A 238 -31.51 -0.15 -3.30
N GLU A 239 -31.08 -0.30 -4.55
CA GLU A 239 -29.67 -0.50 -4.91
C GLU A 239 -28.89 0.81 -5.10
N ARG A 240 -29.57 1.93 -5.35
CA ARG A 240 -28.92 3.24 -5.65
C ARG A 240 -27.76 3.60 -4.73
N PRO A 241 -27.88 3.51 -3.39
CA PRO A 241 -26.77 3.89 -2.50
C PRO A 241 -25.53 3.01 -2.67
N LEU A 242 -25.74 1.71 -2.96
CA LEU A 242 -24.67 0.75 -3.19
C LEU A 242 -23.99 1.01 -4.54
N ARG A 243 -24.79 1.17 -5.61
CA ARG A 243 -24.29 1.48 -6.96
C ARG A 243 -23.52 2.79 -7.00
N LEU A 244 -24.02 3.85 -6.35
CA LEU A 244 -23.30 5.12 -6.23
C LEU A 244 -21.98 4.98 -5.47
N ALA A 245 -21.95 4.18 -4.40
CA ALA A 245 -20.71 3.91 -3.67
C ALA A 245 -19.69 3.14 -4.53
N GLN A 246 -20.15 2.17 -5.32
CA GLN A 246 -19.32 1.42 -6.25
C GLN A 246 -18.76 2.33 -7.36
N LEU A 247 -19.61 3.11 -8.02
CA LEU A 247 -19.19 4.10 -9.02
C LEU A 247 -18.11 5.03 -8.45
N MET A 248 -18.34 5.57 -7.24
CA MET A 248 -17.38 6.48 -6.60
C MET A 248 -16.03 5.81 -6.33
N TYR A 249 -16.02 4.54 -5.89
CA TYR A 249 -14.80 3.77 -5.67
C TYR A 249 -14.03 3.53 -6.97
N GLU A 250 -14.74 3.16 -8.03
CA GLU A 250 -14.13 2.88 -9.34
C GLU A 250 -13.54 4.17 -9.97
N LEU A 251 -14.26 5.30 -9.89
CA LEU A 251 -13.74 6.60 -10.34
C LEU A 251 -12.55 7.09 -9.49
N GLU A 252 -12.58 6.87 -8.17
CA GLU A 252 -11.44 7.18 -7.29
C GLU A 252 -10.22 6.33 -7.64
N THR A 253 -10.41 5.05 -7.97
CA THR A 253 -9.34 4.16 -8.39
C THR A 253 -8.75 4.61 -9.73
N MET A 254 -9.60 4.88 -10.73
CA MET A 254 -9.17 5.44 -12.02
C MET A 254 -8.37 6.74 -11.83
N ARG A 255 -8.89 7.67 -11.01
CA ARG A 255 -8.19 8.92 -10.67
C ARG A 255 -6.80 8.66 -10.10
N SER A 256 -6.70 7.71 -9.17
CA SER A 256 -5.45 7.35 -8.51
C SER A 256 -4.44 6.77 -9.50
N CYS A 257 -4.87 5.84 -10.35
CA CYS A 257 -4.04 5.22 -11.40
C CYS A 257 -3.51 6.28 -12.39
N LEU A 258 -4.40 7.08 -12.96
CA LEU A 258 -4.04 8.13 -13.91
C LEU A 258 -3.08 9.16 -13.28
N LYS A 259 -3.35 9.57 -12.03
CA LYS A 259 -2.47 10.49 -11.29
C LYS A 259 -1.10 9.86 -11.02
N GLY A 260 -1.04 8.57 -10.68
CA GLY A 260 0.19 7.82 -10.50
C GLY A 260 1.04 7.80 -11.77
N ILE A 261 0.43 7.45 -12.90
CA ILE A 261 1.07 7.42 -14.23
C ILE A 261 1.64 8.79 -14.59
N ILE A 262 0.81 9.84 -14.48
CA ILE A 262 1.20 11.23 -14.81
C ILE A 262 2.37 11.69 -13.93
N ASN A 263 2.30 11.45 -12.63
CA ASN A 263 3.31 11.90 -11.68
C ASN A 263 4.64 11.16 -11.81
N LYS A 264 4.62 9.87 -12.18
CA LYS A 264 5.84 9.08 -12.41
C LYS A 264 6.60 9.53 -13.65
N ARG A 265 5.91 10.13 -14.63
CA ARG A 265 6.48 10.52 -15.93
C ARG A 265 6.30 12.02 -16.19
N PRO A 266 6.84 12.89 -15.32
CA PRO A 266 6.66 14.34 -15.47
C PRO A 266 7.22 14.85 -16.80
N HIS A 267 8.24 14.18 -17.34
CA HIS A 267 8.83 14.52 -18.64
C HIS A 267 7.86 14.33 -19.81
N LEU A 268 6.84 13.48 -19.72
CA LEU A 268 5.80 13.31 -20.74
C LEU A 268 4.61 14.24 -20.52
N PHE A 269 4.22 14.46 -19.26
CA PHE A 269 2.93 15.07 -18.92
C PHE A 269 3.02 16.49 -18.34
N LEU A 270 4.20 16.96 -17.92
CA LEU A 270 4.37 18.32 -17.38
C LEU A 270 5.21 19.18 -18.34
N ARG A 271 5.20 20.50 -18.17
CA ARG A 271 6.13 21.37 -18.91
C ARG A 271 7.53 21.30 -18.31
N LYS A 272 8.54 21.53 -19.15
CA LYS A 272 9.96 21.62 -18.72
C LYS A 272 10.20 22.58 -17.54
N SER A 273 9.49 23.70 -17.48
CA SER A 273 9.63 24.65 -16.35
C SER A 273 9.11 24.08 -15.02
N LYS A 274 7.99 23.35 -15.06
CA LYS A 274 7.41 22.67 -13.90
C LYS A 274 8.24 21.44 -13.52
N GLU A 275 8.72 20.67 -14.48
CA GLU A 275 9.69 19.57 -14.25
C GLU A 275 10.93 20.07 -13.51
N LYS A 276 11.54 21.18 -13.98
CA LYS A 276 12.70 21.79 -13.31
C LYS A 276 12.37 22.27 -11.90
N GLY A 277 11.16 22.79 -11.69
CA GLY A 277 10.66 23.19 -10.37
C GLY A 277 10.50 21.99 -9.41
N GLN A 278 9.86 20.92 -9.86
CA GLN A 278 9.69 19.68 -9.09
C GLN A 278 11.03 19.03 -8.77
N LEU A 279 11.94 18.97 -9.75
CA LEU A 279 13.27 18.41 -9.55
C LEU A 279 14.06 19.24 -8.53
N LYS A 280 13.97 20.58 -8.58
CA LYS A 280 14.57 21.46 -7.56
C LYS A 280 13.98 21.23 -6.18
N ALA A 281 12.65 21.09 -6.07
CA ALA A 281 11.97 20.84 -4.80
C ALA A 281 12.39 19.48 -4.21
N GLU A 282 12.47 18.45 -5.05
CA GLU A 282 12.90 17.11 -4.64
C GLU A 282 14.38 17.10 -4.21
N ILE A 283 15.25 17.79 -4.94
CA ILE A 283 16.65 17.99 -4.54
C ILE A 283 16.73 18.71 -3.19
N ALA A 284 15.90 19.73 -2.96
CA ALA A 284 15.86 20.45 -1.68
C ALA A 284 15.40 19.53 -0.53
N ARG A 285 14.37 18.71 -0.76
CA ARG A 285 13.88 17.71 0.20
C ARG A 285 14.96 16.69 0.56
N LEU A 286 15.64 16.13 -0.44
CA LEU A 286 16.72 15.17 -0.22
C LEU A 286 17.91 15.80 0.51
N LYS A 287 18.23 17.06 0.25
CA LYS A 287 19.25 17.81 1.01
C LYS A 287 18.84 18.01 2.46
N ALA A 288 17.59 18.39 2.75
CA ALA A 288 17.10 18.54 4.11
C ALA A 288 17.13 17.22 4.89
N ASN A 289 16.72 16.11 4.25
CA ASN A 289 16.79 14.78 4.83
C ASN A 289 18.23 14.33 5.12
N LYS A 290 19.18 14.69 4.24
CA LYS A 290 20.61 14.42 4.47
C LYS A 290 21.12 15.19 5.69
N THR A 291 20.74 16.46 5.86
CA THR A 291 21.14 17.27 7.03
C THR A 291 20.61 16.66 8.33
N THR A 292 19.33 16.30 8.38
CA THR A 292 18.72 15.65 9.56
C THR A 292 19.38 14.30 9.87
N LEU A 293 19.73 13.51 8.84
CA LEU A 293 20.45 12.26 9.05
C LEU A 293 21.86 12.48 9.62
N VAL A 294 22.56 13.54 9.18
CA VAL A 294 23.88 13.89 9.71
C VAL A 294 23.79 14.36 11.16
N GLU A 295 22.79 15.18 11.51
CA GLU A 295 22.53 15.61 12.88
C GLU A 295 22.20 14.43 13.80
N ALA A 296 21.31 13.53 13.35
CA ALA A 296 20.98 12.31 14.08
C ALA A 296 22.21 11.41 14.27
N LYS A 297 23.07 11.29 13.24
CA LYS A 297 24.34 10.56 13.36
C LYS A 297 25.27 11.20 14.38
N SER A 298 25.40 12.53 14.37
CA SER A 298 26.21 13.27 15.35
C SER A 298 25.71 13.08 16.78
N HIS A 299 24.39 13.16 16.99
CA HIS A 299 23.76 12.92 18.29
C HIS A 299 24.00 11.48 18.79
N ASN A 300 23.88 10.49 17.90
CA ASN A 300 24.12 9.08 18.23
C ASN A 300 25.59 8.83 18.60
N VAL A 301 26.54 9.42 17.86
CA VAL A 301 27.97 9.34 18.20
C VAL A 301 28.24 9.93 19.58
N ALA A 302 27.69 11.12 19.88
CA ALA A 302 27.85 11.74 21.20
C ALA A 302 27.25 10.87 22.33
N THR A 303 26.10 10.23 22.06
CA THR A 303 25.45 9.31 23.01
C THR A 303 26.30 8.08 23.26
N ILE A 304 26.87 7.47 22.21
CA ILE A 304 27.78 6.33 22.33
C ILE A 304 29.00 6.70 23.18
N SER A 305 29.66 7.82 22.89
CA SER A 305 30.83 8.26 23.67
C SER A 305 30.49 8.51 25.15
N ARG A 306 29.29 9.02 25.46
CA ARG A 306 28.83 9.16 26.84
C ARG A 306 28.66 7.79 27.52
N LEU A 307 27.97 6.86 26.87
CA LEU A 307 27.76 5.50 27.38
C LEU A 307 29.07 4.74 27.57
N GLU A 308 30.04 4.91 26.69
CA GLU A 308 31.39 4.32 26.84
C GLU A 308 32.11 4.84 28.09
N LYS A 309 31.99 6.15 28.38
CA LYS A 309 32.55 6.76 29.59
C LYS A 309 31.87 6.24 30.86
N GLU A 310 30.54 6.15 30.86
CA GLU A 310 29.76 5.59 31.97
C GLU A 310 30.13 4.12 32.22
N ASN A 311 30.23 3.32 31.17
CA ASN A 311 30.62 1.91 31.27
C ASN A 311 32.04 1.74 31.83
N LYS A 312 32.98 2.60 31.41
CA LYS A 312 34.34 2.62 31.98
C LYS A 312 34.32 2.94 33.49
N SER A 313 33.48 3.89 33.91
CA SER A 313 33.30 4.22 35.33
C SER A 313 32.70 3.06 36.12
N LEU A 314 31.66 2.42 35.59
CA LEU A 314 31.03 1.26 36.22
C LEU A 314 32.00 0.08 36.37
N LYS A 315 32.82 -0.20 35.36
CA LYS A 315 33.87 -1.23 35.45
C LYS A 315 34.87 -0.95 36.55
N SER A 316 35.32 0.31 36.69
CA SER A 316 36.22 0.71 37.78
C SER A 316 35.57 0.56 39.16
N LEU A 317 34.30 0.94 39.29
CA LEU A 317 33.55 0.82 40.54
C LEU A 317 33.34 -0.64 40.94
N ASN A 318 33.02 -1.49 39.96
CA ASN A 318 32.87 -2.93 40.16
C ASN A 318 34.18 -3.60 40.58
N ALA A 319 35.31 -3.23 39.95
CA ALA A 319 36.63 -3.72 40.34
C ALA A 319 36.96 -3.37 41.80
N LYS A 320 36.69 -2.13 42.21
CA LYS A 320 36.88 -1.68 43.60
C LYS A 320 35.97 -2.42 44.60
N SER A 321 34.73 -2.69 44.21
CA SER A 321 33.78 -3.47 45.03
C SER A 321 34.26 -4.91 45.24
N MET A 322 34.73 -5.55 44.16
CA MET A 322 35.30 -6.90 44.21
C MET A 322 36.52 -6.97 45.14
N GLU A 323 37.44 -6.01 45.04
CA GLU A 323 38.62 -5.93 45.91
C GLU A 323 38.23 -5.81 47.40
N LEU A 324 37.22 -4.99 47.71
CA LEU A 324 36.70 -4.86 49.07
C LEU A 324 36.09 -6.18 49.60
N MET A 325 35.34 -6.90 48.76
CA MET A 325 34.78 -8.20 49.12
C MET A 325 35.87 -9.25 49.34
N THR A 326 36.87 -9.35 48.45
CA THR A 326 38.01 -10.27 48.62
C THR A 326 38.75 -10.01 49.93
N ASN A 327 39.02 -8.75 50.25
CA ASN A 327 39.65 -8.38 51.51
C ASN A 327 38.79 -8.70 52.74
N ALA A 328 37.46 -8.61 52.63
CA ALA A 328 36.55 -8.99 53.69
C ALA A 328 36.52 -10.51 53.92
N VAL A 329 36.45 -11.31 52.84
CA VAL A 329 36.51 -12.77 52.91
C VAL A 329 37.81 -13.22 53.55
N ALA A 330 38.96 -12.69 53.12
CA ALA A 330 40.26 -13.04 53.69
C ALA A 330 40.34 -12.74 55.20
N ARG A 331 39.72 -11.65 55.67
CA ARG A 331 39.65 -11.32 57.10
C ARG A 331 38.79 -12.32 57.88
N GLU A 332 37.65 -12.74 57.33
CA GLU A 332 36.79 -13.72 57.98
C GLU A 332 37.43 -15.11 57.99
N GLU A 333 38.08 -15.52 56.90
CA GLU A 333 38.85 -16.77 56.84
C GLU A 333 39.96 -16.80 57.91
N ALA A 334 40.69 -15.70 58.10
CA ALA A 334 41.70 -15.60 59.14
C ALA A 334 41.12 -15.76 60.56
N LYS A 335 39.94 -15.17 60.84
CA LYS A 335 39.24 -15.34 62.12
C LYS A 335 38.75 -16.78 62.32
N PHE A 336 38.23 -17.41 61.26
CA PHE A 336 37.81 -18.81 61.30
C PHE A 336 38.99 -19.73 61.57
N GLU A 337 40.15 -19.47 60.97
CA GLU A 337 41.36 -20.24 61.19
C GLU A 337 41.87 -20.09 62.64
N GLU A 338 41.89 -18.86 63.19
CA GLU A 338 42.21 -18.61 64.60
C GLU A 338 41.24 -19.34 65.54
N MET A 339 39.93 -19.32 65.22
CA MET A 339 38.91 -20.01 65.99
C MET A 339 39.08 -21.53 65.90
N ARG A 340 39.41 -22.06 64.71
CA ARG A 340 39.69 -23.48 64.49
C ARG A 340 40.88 -23.93 65.34
N GLU A 341 41.96 -23.15 65.36
CA GLU A 341 43.13 -23.43 66.18
C GLU A 341 42.80 -23.45 67.68
N LYS A 342 42.01 -22.49 68.16
CA LYS A 342 41.49 -22.47 69.55
C LYS A 342 40.66 -23.71 69.88
N PHE A 343 39.76 -24.11 69.00
CA PHE A 343 38.94 -25.32 69.20
C PHE A 343 39.79 -26.59 69.16
N SER A 344 40.72 -26.73 68.22
CA SER A 344 41.64 -27.86 68.16
C SER A 344 42.46 -27.98 69.44
N LYS A 345 42.97 -26.86 69.97
CA LYS A 345 43.68 -26.85 71.26
C LYS A 345 42.77 -27.30 72.41
N ARG A 346 41.53 -26.81 72.47
CA ARG A 346 40.57 -27.20 73.51
C ARG A 346 40.16 -28.67 73.43
N ILE A 347 40.00 -29.21 72.23
CA ILE A 347 39.73 -30.63 72.01
C ILE A 347 40.89 -31.47 72.55
N ALA A 348 42.14 -31.11 72.20
CA ALA A 348 43.32 -31.82 72.71
C ALA A 348 43.42 -31.79 74.25
N GLU A 349 43.12 -30.65 74.88
CA GLU A 349 43.04 -30.54 76.35
C GLU A 349 41.98 -31.47 76.95
N LEU A 350 40.78 -31.51 76.36
CA LEU A 350 39.68 -32.35 76.81
C LEU A 350 39.95 -33.84 76.61
N GLU A 351 40.57 -34.23 75.50
CA GLU A 351 41.00 -35.61 75.26
C GLU A 351 42.03 -36.06 76.31
N GLN A 352 42.97 -35.18 76.66
CA GLN A 352 43.94 -35.43 77.72
C GLN A 352 43.30 -35.51 79.11
N GLU A 353 42.27 -34.71 79.40
CA GLU A 353 41.46 -34.78 80.61
C GLU A 353 40.66 -36.10 80.69
N LEU A 354 40.06 -36.51 79.57
CA LEU A 354 39.30 -37.76 79.45
C LEU A 354 40.19 -38.99 79.69
N GLU A 355 41.40 -38.98 79.11
CA GLU A 355 42.36 -40.06 79.28
C GLU A 355 42.87 -40.15 80.74
N ARG A 356 43.11 -39.00 81.40
CA ARG A 356 43.40 -38.95 82.84
C ARG A 356 42.26 -39.56 83.68
N ASN A 357 41.01 -39.23 83.36
CA ASN A 357 39.84 -39.76 84.06
C ASN A 357 39.62 -41.26 83.81
N ARG A 358 39.94 -41.77 82.61
CA ARG A 358 39.90 -43.20 82.30
C ARG A 358 40.91 -44.02 83.10
N GLN A 359 42.07 -43.45 83.41
CA GLN A 359 43.10 -44.12 84.21
C GLN A 359 42.78 -44.17 85.72
N GLN A 360 41.69 -43.52 86.18
CA GLN A 360 41.29 -43.46 87.59
C GLN A 360 39.98 -44.22 87.94
N ALA A 361 39.35 -44.92 87.00
CA ALA A 361 38.09 -45.63 87.23
C ALA A 361 38.27 -47.17 87.38
N PRO A 362 37.68 -47.83 88.41
CA PRO A 362 37.66 -49.30 88.55
C PRO A 362 36.74 -49.99 87.51
N PRO A 363 36.95 -51.28 87.21
CA PRO A 363 36.29 -51.97 86.10
C PRO A 363 34.93 -52.52 86.53
N THR A 364 33.83 -52.12 85.89
CA THR A 364 32.57 -52.90 85.90
C THR A 364 31.56 -52.36 84.86
N PRO A 365 30.50 -53.13 84.53
CA PRO A 365 30.42 -53.92 83.31
C PRO A 365 29.45 -53.32 82.28
N THR A 366 29.60 -53.83 81.06
CA THR A 366 28.73 -53.70 79.90
C THR A 366 27.24 -53.89 80.22
N PRO A 367 26.37 -53.04 79.65
CA PRO A 367 25.07 -53.49 79.19
C PRO A 367 24.85 -53.21 77.69
N SER A 368 24.07 -54.13 77.14
CA SER A 368 23.62 -54.30 75.77
C SER A 368 22.72 -53.18 75.24
N SER A 369 22.68 -53.11 73.90
CA SER A 369 21.62 -52.51 73.06
C SER A 369 21.55 -50.97 73.11
N SER A 370 21.64 -50.25 72.00
CA SER A 370 20.55 -50.19 71.01
C SER A 370 21.02 -49.44 69.76
N ALA A 371 20.69 -50.00 68.60
CA ALA A 371 20.86 -49.37 67.30
C ALA A 371 20.04 -48.07 67.20
N VAL A 372 20.70 -46.96 66.89
CA VAL A 372 20.02 -45.70 66.52
C VAL A 372 19.96 -45.63 65.00
N ALA A 373 18.73 -45.78 64.53
CA ALA A 373 18.33 -45.70 63.15
C ALA A 373 18.72 -44.35 62.53
N SER A 374 19.42 -44.45 61.40
CA SER A 374 19.47 -43.44 60.35
C SER A 374 18.06 -43.02 59.95
N SER A 375 17.70 -41.80 60.35
CA SER A 375 16.50 -41.08 59.89
C SER A 375 16.67 -40.71 58.40
N SER A 376 16.44 -41.68 57.52
CA SER A 376 16.04 -41.39 56.15
C SER A 376 14.53 -41.58 56.07
N ARG A 377 13.78 -40.50 56.30
CA ARG A 377 12.33 -40.47 56.13
C ARG A 377 12.02 -40.53 54.62
N ARG A 378 12.15 -41.72 54.01
CA ARG A 378 11.64 -42.01 52.67
C ARG A 378 10.11 -42.11 52.77
N GLN A 379 9.40 -41.21 52.11
CA GLN A 379 7.94 -41.26 51.97
C GLN A 379 7.59 -42.30 50.89
N ASP A 380 7.82 -43.59 51.16
CA ASP A 380 7.82 -44.67 50.14
C ASP A 380 6.44 -45.18 49.70
N GLY A 381 5.40 -44.36 49.79
CA GLY A 381 4.05 -44.77 49.35
C GLY A 381 3.23 -43.69 48.68
N LYS A 382 3.76 -42.48 48.48
CA LYS A 382 3.01 -41.35 47.90
C LYS A 382 3.71 -40.80 46.68
N CYS A 383 2.93 -40.34 45.71
CA CYS A 383 3.44 -39.65 44.54
C CYS A 383 4.12 -38.34 44.94
N GLY A 384 5.35 -38.12 44.47
CA GLY A 384 6.13 -36.92 44.81
C GLY A 384 5.52 -35.61 44.33
N ASN A 385 4.56 -35.64 43.40
CA ASN A 385 3.90 -34.45 42.85
C ASN A 385 2.55 -34.19 43.55
N CYS A 386 1.57 -35.09 43.41
CA CYS A 386 0.23 -34.91 43.95
C CYS A 386 0.04 -35.38 45.42
N ARG A 387 1.06 -36.02 46.02
CA ARG A 387 1.05 -36.54 47.40
C ARG A 387 -0.03 -37.59 47.72
N THR A 388 -0.74 -38.11 46.73
CA THR A 388 -1.66 -39.26 46.91
C THR A 388 -0.90 -40.58 46.90
N PHE A 389 -1.52 -41.62 47.47
CA PHE A 389 -0.89 -42.94 47.57
C PHE A 389 -0.67 -43.58 46.19
N LEU A 390 0.50 -44.18 46.02
CA LEU A 390 0.83 -45.01 44.89
C LEU A 390 0.27 -46.41 45.15
N ASN A 391 -0.55 -46.91 44.23
CA ASN A 391 -1.07 -48.26 44.31
C ASN A 391 0.06 -49.25 43.98
N GLN A 392 0.31 -50.25 44.84
CA GLN A 392 1.43 -51.19 44.70
C GLN A 392 1.32 -52.07 43.45
N SER A 393 0.12 -52.25 42.93
CA SER A 393 -0.16 -53.03 41.72
C SER A 393 -0.27 -52.20 40.44
N ALA A 394 -0.14 -50.87 40.51
CA ALA A 394 -0.19 -50.00 39.34
C ALA A 394 1.22 -49.58 38.89
N PRO A 395 1.45 -49.30 37.59
CA PRO A 395 2.72 -48.80 37.11
C PRO A 395 3.06 -47.43 37.73
N THR A 396 4.32 -47.25 38.15
CA THR A 396 4.84 -46.01 38.74
C THR A 396 6.13 -45.60 38.04
N MET A 397 6.43 -44.30 38.02
CA MET A 397 7.66 -43.72 37.46
C MET A 397 8.60 -43.28 38.59
N GLU A 398 9.91 -43.56 38.49
CA GLU A 398 10.91 -43.26 39.53
C GLU A 398 11.99 -42.29 39.01
N CYS A 399 12.25 -41.19 39.74
CA CYS A 399 13.31 -40.24 39.38
C CYS A 399 14.70 -40.85 39.62
N GLN A 400 15.58 -40.81 38.63
CA GLN A 400 16.91 -41.42 38.72
C GLN A 400 17.83 -40.74 39.76
N GLN A 401 17.63 -39.46 40.06
CA GLN A 401 18.50 -38.69 40.95
C GLN A 401 18.08 -38.76 42.42
N CYS A 402 16.79 -38.54 42.74
CA CYS A 402 16.31 -38.56 44.12
C CYS A 402 15.50 -39.80 44.52
N ARG A 403 15.29 -40.75 43.59
CA ARG A 403 14.56 -42.02 43.82
C ARG A 403 13.09 -41.86 44.26
N ARG A 404 12.50 -40.67 44.10
CA ARG A 404 11.07 -40.44 44.39
C ARG A 404 10.20 -41.05 43.29
N ARG A 405 9.06 -41.62 43.69
CA ARG A 405 8.08 -42.25 42.80
C ARG A 405 6.90 -41.33 42.49
N PHE A 406 6.34 -41.45 41.30
CA PHE A 406 5.25 -40.62 40.78
C PHE A 406 4.22 -41.45 40.01
N HIS A 407 2.96 -40.99 39.96
CA HIS A 407 1.99 -41.53 39.00
C HIS A 407 2.41 -41.15 37.57
N PRO A 408 2.25 -42.03 36.56
CA PRO A 408 2.59 -41.71 35.17
C PRO A 408 1.93 -40.43 34.65
N GLU A 409 0.66 -40.21 35.01
CA GLU A 409 -0.10 -39.01 34.64
C GLU A 409 0.44 -37.73 35.30
N CYS A 410 1.03 -37.84 36.48
CA CYS A 410 1.58 -36.71 37.21
C CYS A 410 2.93 -36.21 36.65
N VAL A 411 3.53 -36.94 35.71
CA VAL A 411 4.83 -36.61 35.10
C VAL A 411 4.75 -36.36 33.60
N THR A 412 3.58 -36.58 32.98
CA THR A 412 3.36 -36.34 31.56
C THR A 412 3.50 -34.84 31.27
N GLY A 413 4.58 -34.44 30.57
CA GLY A 413 4.90 -33.04 30.26
C GLY A 413 5.82 -32.32 31.26
N CYS A 414 6.16 -32.93 32.40
CA CYS A 414 6.99 -32.30 33.45
C CYS A 414 8.40 -32.90 33.58
N TRP A 415 8.71 -33.99 32.87
CA TRP A 415 10.04 -34.61 32.85
C TRP A 415 10.83 -34.20 31.60
N GLY A 416 12.04 -33.66 31.79
CA GLY A 416 13.00 -33.49 30.70
C GLY A 416 13.54 -34.84 30.21
N MET A 417 14.28 -34.86 29.09
CA MET A 417 14.74 -36.05 28.35
C MET A 417 15.60 -37.10 29.12
N LYS A 418 15.71 -37.03 30.46
CA LYS A 418 16.62 -37.88 31.27
C LYS A 418 16.01 -38.48 32.54
N ASP A 419 14.68 -38.59 32.64
CA ASP A 419 14.00 -39.21 33.80
C ASP A 419 14.39 -38.60 35.17
N VAL A 420 14.62 -37.28 35.18
CA VAL A 420 14.88 -36.47 36.39
C VAL A 420 13.66 -35.60 36.66
N CYS A 421 13.18 -35.61 37.91
CA CYS A 421 12.02 -34.80 38.32
C CYS A 421 12.39 -33.34 38.51
N SER A 422 11.40 -32.43 38.40
CA SER A 422 11.58 -30.97 38.54
C SER A 422 12.06 -30.47 39.91
N HIS A 423 12.22 -31.35 40.90
CA HIS A 423 12.76 -31.01 42.22
C HIS A 423 14.27 -31.26 42.35
N CYS A 424 14.87 -31.93 41.35
CA CYS A 424 16.31 -32.14 41.19
C CYS A 424 16.80 -31.26 40.05
#